data_AF-A0A936V6Y0-F1
#
_entry.id   AF-A0A936V6Y0-F1
#
_cell.length_a   1.000
_cell.length_b   1.000
_cell.length_c   1.000
_cell.angle_alpha   90.00
_cell.angle_beta   90.00
_cell.angle_gamma   90.00
#
_symmetry.space_group_name_H-M   'P 1'
#
loop_
_entity.id
_entity.type
_entity.pdbx_description
1 polymer ?
#
loop_
_entity_poly.entity_id
_entity_poly.type
_entity_poly.pdbx_seq_one_letter_code
_entity_poly.pdbx_strand_id
1 'polypeptide(L)'
;MQGLWRQPEARAAWTSHLAQVARGMLAADGWRIAHPPGWAEAERQAFAASIAAPAEFSAGEGIEAGLRICRGGNCVDGTLQALLADRRAIEARLLARLGEHAQ
;
A
#
# COMPACT_ATOMS: atom_id res chain seq x y z
N MET A 1 11.35 5.81 -2.13
CA MET A 1 10.33 5.40 -1.13
C MET A 1 10.93 4.77 0.13
N GLN A 2 11.94 3.88 0.06
CA GLN A 2 12.57 3.29 1.27
C GLN A 2 13.05 4.36 2.27
N GLY A 3 13.67 5.45 1.79
CA GLY A 3 14.08 6.57 2.64
C GLY A 3 12.94 7.41 3.21
N LEU A 4 11.80 7.49 2.52
CA LEU A 4 10.60 8.19 3.00
C LEU A 4 9.86 7.36 4.05
N TRP A 5 9.85 6.03 3.90
CA TRP A 5 9.25 5.14 4.89
C TRP A 5 9.96 5.20 6.25
N ARG A 6 11.27 5.52 6.28
CA ARG A 6 11.99 5.76 7.53
C ARG A 6 11.56 7.04 8.24
N GLN A 7 11.05 8.04 7.52
CA GLN A 7 10.58 9.29 8.09
C GLN A 7 9.17 9.10 8.65
N PRO A 8 8.95 9.32 9.97
CA PRO A 8 7.66 9.03 10.60
C PRO A 8 6.51 9.86 10.01
N GLU A 9 6.75 11.13 9.66
CA GLU A 9 5.73 12.00 9.06
C GLU A 9 5.32 11.54 7.66
N ALA A 10 6.29 11.23 6.81
CA ALA A 10 6.02 10.73 5.46
C ALA A 10 5.34 9.35 5.51
N ARG A 11 5.73 8.50 6.46
CA ARG A 11 5.08 7.21 6.71
C ARG A 11 3.63 7.41 7.14
N ALA A 12 3.34 8.29 8.09
CA ALA A 12 1.97 8.58 8.53
C ALA A 12 1.09 9.17 7.41
N ALA A 13 1.63 10.08 6.61
CA ALA A 13 0.93 10.62 5.44
C ALA A 13 0.62 9.52 4.41
N TRP A 14 1.59 8.64 4.15
CA TRP A 14 1.42 7.50 3.24
C TRP A 14 0.35 6.52 3.72
N THR A 15 0.41 6.09 4.98
CA THR A 15 -0.57 5.15 5.51
C THR A 15 -1.97 5.76 5.48
N SER A 16 -2.13 7.03 5.89
CA SER A 16 -3.40 7.77 5.83
C SER A 16 -3.97 7.81 4.40
N HIS A 17 -3.13 8.14 3.40
CA HIS A 17 -3.55 8.13 2.01
C HIS A 17 -4.01 6.74 1.55
N LEU A 18 -3.25 5.68 1.91
CA LEU A 18 -3.60 4.32 1.53
C LEU A 18 -4.92 3.85 2.18
N ALA A 19 -5.20 4.28 3.41
CA ALA A 19 -6.50 4.05 4.04
C ALA A 19 -7.64 4.72 3.27
N GLN A 20 -7.48 5.95 2.79
CA GLN A 20 -8.50 6.63 1.99
C GLN A 20 -8.77 5.88 0.67
N VAL A 21 -7.69 5.45 0.00
CA VAL A 21 -7.77 4.66 -1.22
C VAL A 21 -8.47 3.32 -0.95
N ALA A 22 -8.12 2.63 0.13
CA ALA A 22 -8.76 1.39 0.55
C ALA A 22 -10.24 1.58 0.86
N ARG A 23 -10.66 2.67 1.50
CA ARG A 23 -12.09 2.98 1.71
C ARG A 23 -12.88 3.16 0.42
N GLY A 24 -12.25 3.71 -0.62
CA GLY A 24 -12.90 3.88 -1.93
C GLY A 24 -13.07 2.57 -2.70
N MET A 25 -12.24 1.55 -2.41
CA MET A 25 -12.19 0.30 -3.18
C MET A 25 -12.67 -0.95 -2.43
N LEU A 26 -12.59 -0.95 -1.09
CA LEU A 26 -12.89 -2.09 -0.23
C LEU A 26 -14.09 -1.75 0.67
N ALA A 27 -14.91 -2.74 0.97
CA ALA A 27 -15.97 -2.59 1.97
C ALA A 27 -15.37 -2.30 3.35
N ALA A 28 -16.08 -1.55 4.19
CA ALA A 28 -15.57 -0.97 5.44
C ALA A 28 -15.41 -1.98 6.62
N ASP A 29 -15.32 -3.29 6.34
CA ASP A 29 -15.24 -4.36 7.34
C ASP A 29 -14.19 -5.42 6.95
N GLY A 30 -13.55 -6.01 7.97
CA GLY A 30 -12.71 -7.21 7.80
C GLY A 30 -11.41 -6.97 7.03
N TRP A 31 -10.75 -5.83 7.27
CA TRP A 31 -9.50 -5.52 6.59
C TRP A 31 -8.35 -6.32 7.17
N ARG A 32 -7.52 -6.91 6.31
CA ARG A 32 -6.22 -7.48 6.67
C ARG A 32 -5.12 -6.56 6.18
N ILE A 33 -4.34 -6.03 7.11
CA ILE A 33 -3.27 -5.09 6.86
C ILE A 33 -1.94 -5.81 7.07
N ALA A 34 -1.25 -6.10 5.96
CA ALA A 34 0.11 -6.59 6.00
C ALA A 34 1.09 -5.42 6.04
N HIS A 35 2.03 -5.47 6.98
CA HIS A 35 2.98 -4.39 7.24
C HIS A 35 4.41 -4.90 7.41
N PRO A 36 5.44 -4.04 7.23
CA PRO A 36 6.83 -4.43 7.46
C PRO A 36 7.08 -4.82 8.92
N PRO A 37 7.97 -5.79 9.18
CA PRO A 37 8.44 -6.07 10.53
C PRO A 37 9.17 -4.82 11.07
N GLY A 38 8.75 -4.34 12.25
CA GLY A 38 9.33 -3.13 12.88
C GLY A 38 8.49 -1.86 12.74
N TRP A 39 7.29 -1.91 12.14
CA TRP A 39 6.33 -0.80 12.31
C TRP A 39 5.98 -0.64 13.79
N ALA A 40 5.92 0.58 14.32
CA ALA A 40 5.67 0.80 15.74
C ALA A 40 4.20 0.51 16.11
N GLU A 41 3.98 -0.08 17.28
CA GLU A 41 2.63 -0.37 17.79
C GLU A 41 1.77 0.89 17.93
N ALA A 42 2.35 1.99 18.42
CA ALA A 42 1.65 3.27 18.54
C ALA A 42 1.15 3.79 17.16
N GLU A 43 1.94 3.60 16.11
CA GLU A 43 1.54 3.97 14.75
C GLU A 43 0.47 3.03 14.19
N ARG A 44 0.54 1.72 14.49
CA ARG A 44 -0.52 0.77 14.15
C ARG A 44 -1.84 1.14 14.80
N GLN A 45 -1.81 1.49 16.08
CA GLN A 45 -3.02 1.88 16.82
C GLN A 45 -3.59 3.20 16.30
N ALA A 46 -2.75 4.20 16.02
CA ALA A 46 -3.19 5.44 15.39
C ALA A 46 -3.83 5.18 14.01
N PHE A 47 -3.24 4.27 13.22
CA PHE A 47 -3.81 3.86 11.95
C PHE A 47 -5.15 3.13 12.11
N ALA A 48 -5.23 2.16 13.03
CA ALA A 48 -6.45 1.43 13.36
C ALA A 48 -7.59 2.38 13.81
N ALA A 49 -7.26 3.37 14.64
CA ALA A 49 -8.21 4.41 15.05
C ALA A 49 -8.69 5.25 13.86
N SER A 50 -7.79 5.56 12.91
CA SER A 50 -8.13 6.36 11.74
C SER A 50 -9.03 5.64 10.73
N ILE A 51 -9.01 4.30 10.68
CA ILE A 51 -9.83 3.51 9.76
C ILE A 51 -11.25 3.25 10.30
N ALA A 52 -11.48 3.45 11.60
CA ALA A 52 -12.77 3.28 12.27
C ALA A 52 -13.46 1.93 11.98
N ALA A 53 -12.65 0.91 11.65
CA ALA A 53 -13.09 -0.42 11.26
C ALA A 53 -12.17 -1.46 11.91
N PRO A 54 -12.71 -2.63 12.30
CA PRO A 54 -11.88 -3.72 12.80
C PRO A 54 -10.96 -4.20 11.68
N ALA A 55 -9.66 -4.23 11.98
CA ALA A 55 -8.65 -4.68 11.05
C ALA A 55 -7.63 -5.59 11.74
N GLU A 56 -7.23 -6.62 11.02
CA GLU A 56 -6.22 -7.59 11.44
C GLU A 56 -4.87 -7.14 10.90
N PHE A 57 -3.91 -6.93 11.80
CA PHE A 57 -2.55 -6.55 11.43
C PHE A 57 -1.66 -7.80 11.42
N SER A 58 -0.90 -7.97 10.35
CA SER A 58 0.05 -9.07 10.22
C SER A 58 1.39 -8.56 9.69
N ALA A 59 2.48 -9.05 10.25
CA ALA A 59 3.81 -8.77 9.75
C ALA A 59 4.04 -9.56 8.45
N GLY A 60 4.24 -8.87 7.34
CA GLY A 60 4.56 -9.48 6.05
C GLY A 60 6.07 -9.57 5.88
N GLU A 61 6.62 -10.78 5.87
CA GLU A 61 8.08 -11.01 5.76
C GLU A 61 8.69 -10.49 4.45
N GLY A 62 7.89 -10.26 3.41
CA GLY A 62 8.33 -9.69 2.12
C GLY A 62 8.09 -8.18 1.98
N ILE A 63 7.62 -7.49 3.01
CA ILE A 63 7.30 -6.06 2.93
C ILE A 63 8.44 -5.28 3.57
N GLU A 64 9.26 -4.61 2.76
CA GLU A 64 10.33 -3.73 3.25
C GLU A 64 9.82 -2.32 3.58
N ALA A 65 8.84 -1.83 2.83
CA ALA A 65 8.25 -0.50 2.99
C ALA A 65 6.83 -0.42 2.40
N GLY A 66 5.95 0.34 3.07
CA GLY A 66 4.55 0.50 2.69
C GLY A 66 3.62 -0.45 3.43
N LEU A 67 2.39 -0.58 2.93
CA LEU A 67 1.36 -1.45 3.48
C LEU A 67 0.60 -2.14 2.36
N ARG A 68 0.05 -3.31 2.65
CA ARG A 68 -0.93 -3.99 1.80
C ARG A 68 -2.22 -4.17 2.60
N ILE A 69 -3.34 -3.71 2.05
CA ILE A 69 -4.66 -3.79 2.68
C ILE A 69 -5.52 -4.71 1.83
N CYS A 70 -5.97 -5.83 2.38
CA CYS A 70 -6.76 -6.83 1.68
C CYS A 70 -8.10 -7.06 2.36
N ARG A 71 -9.14 -7.35 1.56
CA ARG A 71 -10.46 -7.76 2.04
C ARG A 71 -11.09 -8.71 1.05
N GLY A 72 -11.33 -9.96 1.48
CA GLY A 72 -11.82 -11.02 0.58
C GLY A 72 -10.82 -11.27 -0.57
N GLY A 73 -11.27 -11.08 -1.81
CA GLY A 73 -10.46 -11.20 -3.03
C GLY A 73 -9.84 -9.88 -3.54
N ASN A 74 -10.18 -8.73 -2.93
CA ASN A 74 -9.65 -7.42 -3.35
C ASN A 74 -8.53 -6.98 -2.43
N CYS A 75 -7.44 -6.48 -3.01
CA CYS A 75 -6.28 -5.99 -2.28
C CYS A 75 -5.80 -4.66 -2.86
N VAL A 76 -5.57 -3.70 -1.98
CA VAL A 76 -4.87 -2.45 -2.27
C VAL A 76 -3.43 -2.63 -1.80
N ASP A 77 -2.52 -2.68 -2.77
CA ASP A 77 -1.10 -2.84 -2.50
C ASP A 77 -0.36 -1.50 -2.63
N GLY A 78 -0.05 -0.90 -1.49
CA GLY A 78 0.76 0.31 -1.39
C GLY A 78 2.20 0.01 -0.98
N THR A 79 2.68 -1.20 -1.22
CA THR A 79 4.08 -1.54 -0.96
C THR A 79 5.00 -0.93 -2.03
N LEU A 80 6.26 -0.72 -1.67
CA LEU A 80 7.27 -0.27 -2.62
C LEU A 80 7.35 -1.17 -3.85
N GLN A 81 7.28 -2.48 -3.64
CA GLN A 81 7.37 -3.45 -4.74
C GLN A 81 6.22 -3.28 -5.72
N ALA A 82 4.98 -3.14 -5.24
CA ALA A 82 3.83 -2.94 -6.10
C ALA A 82 3.90 -1.64 -6.91
N LEU A 83 4.35 -0.55 -6.30
CA LEU A 83 4.47 0.74 -6.98
C LEU A 83 5.58 0.77 -8.02
N LEU A 84 6.68 0.05 -7.78
CA LEU A 84 7.74 -0.12 -8.78
C LEU A 84 7.28 -1.04 -9.92
N ALA A 85 6.52 -2.09 -9.61
CA ALA A 85 5.94 -2.98 -10.61
C ALA A 85 4.92 -2.24 -11.50
N ASP A 86 4.05 -1.43 -10.90
CA ASP A 86 3.07 -0.61 -11.61
C ASP A 86 3.75 0.40 -12.53
N ARG A 87 4.81 1.07 -12.04
CA ARG A 87 5.64 1.95 -12.88
C ARG A 87 6.22 1.21 -14.09
N ARG A 88 6.81 0.03 -13.89
CA ARG A 88 7.37 -0.77 -14.99
C ARG A 88 6.30 -1.23 -15.96
N ALA A 89 5.11 -1.58 -15.48
CA ALA A 89 3.98 -1.96 -16.31
C ALA A 89 3.49 -0.77 -17.16
N ILE A 90 3.43 0.43 -16.58
CA ILE A 90 3.11 1.67 -17.30
C ILE A 90 4.18 1.96 -18.35
N GLU A 91 5.47 1.90 -17.98
CA GLU A 91 6.59 2.12 -18.91
C GLU A 91 6.55 1.12 -20.08
N ALA A 92 6.33 -0.16 -19.80
CA ALA A 92 6.20 -1.20 -20.83
C ALA A 92 4.99 -0.96 -21.75
N ARG A 93 3.84 -0.56 -21.19
CA ARG A 93 2.63 -0.26 -21.96
C ARG A 93 2.80 0.98 -22.83
N LEU A 94 3.50 2.01 -22.33
CA LEU A 94 3.85 3.19 -23.10
C LEU A 94 4.82 2.85 -24.25
N LEU A 95 5.87 2.06 -23.97
CA LEU A 95 6.80 1.59 -25.00
C LEU A 95 6.11 0.75 -26.07
N ALA A 96 5.20 -0.15 -25.69
CA ALA A 96 4.41 -0.93 -26.64
C ALA A 96 3.59 -0.01 -27.57
N ARG A 97 2.92 1.02 -27.01
CA ARG A 97 2.13 1.98 -27.81
C ARG A 97 2.97 2.86 -28.73
N LEU A 98 4.22 3.15 -28.36
CA LEU A 98 5.16 3.89 -29.22
C LEU A 98 5.74 3.00 -30.32
N GLY A 99 6.01 1.72 -30.03
CA GLY A 99 6.42 0.73 -31.03
C GLY A 99 5.32 0.44 -32.06
N GLU A 100 4.05 0.47 -31.65
CA GLU A 100 2.89 0.28 -32.54
C GLU A 100 2.66 1.45 -33.53
N HIS A 101 3.15 2.66 -33.25
CA HIS A 101 3.05 3.81 -34.16
C HIS A 101 4.25 3.96 -35.12
N ALA A 102 5.25 3.08 -35.04
CA ALA A 102 6.44 3.11 -35.89
C ALA A 102 6.37 2.13 -37.07
N GLN A 103 5.19 1.60 -37.41
CA GLN A 103 4.97 0.69 -38.54
C GLN A 103 4.10 1.32 -39.63
#